data_AF-A0A968J6Y8-F1
#
_entry.id   AF-A0A968J6Y8-F1
#
_cell.length_a   1.000
_cell.length_b   1.000
_cell.length_c   1.000
_cell.angle_alpha   90.00
_cell.angle_beta   90.00
_cell.angle_gamma   90.00
#
_symmetry.space_group_name_H-M   'P 1'
#
loop_
_entity.id
_entity.type
_entity.pdbx_description
1 polymer ?
#
loop_
_entity_poly.entity_id
_entity_poly.type
_entity_poly.pdbx_seq_one_letter_code
_entity_poly.pdbx_strand_id
1 'polypeptide(L)'
;MTGQKPKVVQSKVSVAGFKLRKGEPIGMVLTLRGKRMYDFLLNLVFLSLPRTRDFRGIPDSSFDKEYKSYSLGIRSSSVFPLIGFDTGINFGMQINLVFNQGREENKKLLQKLNFPFKNN
;
A
#
# COMPACT_ATOMS: atom_id res chain seq x y z
N MET A 1 -2.36 3.62 -12.22
CA MET A 1 -2.30 2.76 -11.02
C MET A 1 -3.67 2.24 -10.57
N THR A 2 -4.57 3.06 -10.02
CA THR A 2 -5.81 2.57 -9.35
C THR A 2 -7.12 2.92 -10.08
N GLY A 3 -7.07 3.78 -11.11
CA GLY A 3 -8.26 4.24 -11.85
C GLY A 3 -9.20 5.14 -11.05
N GLN A 4 -8.79 5.63 -9.88
CA GLN A 4 -9.56 6.52 -9.01
C GLN A 4 -8.76 7.78 -8.69
N LYS A 5 -9.43 8.94 -8.70
CA LYS A 5 -8.82 10.22 -8.32
C LYS A 5 -8.50 10.22 -6.82
N PRO A 6 -7.24 10.51 -6.41
CA PRO A 6 -6.86 10.57 -5.01
C PRO A 6 -7.48 11.77 -4.31
N LYS A 7 -7.71 11.63 -3.00
CA LYS A 7 -8.04 12.75 -2.12
C LYS A 7 -6.74 13.36 -1.61
N VAL A 8 -6.59 14.67 -1.81
CA VAL A 8 -5.49 15.44 -1.20
C VAL A 8 -5.79 15.60 0.29
N VAL A 9 -4.81 15.24 1.12
CA VAL A 9 -4.86 15.40 2.57
C VAL A 9 -4.16 16.71 2.92
N GLN A 10 -4.87 17.57 3.63
CA GLN A 10 -4.34 18.82 4.16
C GLN A 10 -3.87 18.66 5.60
N SER A 11 -2.86 19.43 5.99
CA SER A 11 -2.39 19.44 7.37
C SER A 11 -3.46 19.98 8.32
N LYS A 12 -3.69 19.26 9.43
CA LYS A 12 -4.61 19.70 10.48
C LYS A 12 -3.99 20.70 11.45
N VAL A 13 -2.66 20.66 11.61
CA VAL A 13 -1.91 21.43 12.62
C VAL A 13 -0.64 22.00 12.00
N SER A 14 -0.21 23.17 12.48
CA SER A 14 1.06 23.75 12.07
C SER A 14 2.19 23.14 12.91
N VAL A 15 3.27 22.70 12.26
CA VAL A 15 4.44 22.13 12.94
C VAL A 15 5.71 22.78 12.37
N ALA A 16 6.33 23.64 13.17
CA ALA A 16 7.48 24.45 12.74
C ALA A 16 8.68 23.60 12.30
N GLY A 17 8.95 22.47 12.97
CA GLY A 17 10.05 21.57 12.64
C GLY A 17 9.97 20.96 11.22
N PHE A 18 8.75 20.79 10.69
CA PHE A 18 8.53 20.33 9.32
C PHE A 18 8.23 21.47 8.34
N LYS A 19 8.34 22.73 8.79
CA LYS A 19 7.96 23.94 8.04
C LYS A 19 6.54 23.87 7.47
N LEU A 20 5.65 23.18 8.17
CA LEU A 20 4.29 22.87 7.71
C LEU A 20 3.27 23.81 8.37
N ARG A 21 2.36 24.39 7.57
CA ARG A 21 1.25 25.22 8.04
C ARG A 21 -0.08 24.46 7.95
N LYS A 22 -1.00 24.79 8.86
CA LYS A 22 -2.39 24.27 8.82
C LYS A 22 -3.04 24.59 7.46
N GLY A 23 -3.65 23.59 6.85
CA GLY A 23 -4.32 23.69 5.54
C GLY A 23 -3.43 23.38 4.34
N GLU A 24 -2.10 23.27 4.49
CA GLU A 24 -1.21 22.93 3.38
C GLU A 24 -1.36 21.46 2.96
N PRO A 25 -1.25 21.15 1.65
CA PRO A 25 -1.30 19.78 1.15
C PRO A 25 -0.05 19.01 1.59
N ILE A 26 -0.26 17.91 2.31
CA ILE A 26 0.83 17.07 2.84
C ILE A 26 0.93 15.70 2.15
N GLY A 27 -0.16 15.22 1.56
CA GLY A 27 -0.16 13.90 0.93
C GLY A 27 -1.44 13.58 0.18
N MET A 28 -1.51 12.35 -0.32
CA MET A 28 -2.64 11.83 -1.06
C MET A 28 -3.09 10.51 -0.47
N VAL A 29 -4.40 10.30 -0.38
CA VAL A 29 -4.98 9.04 0.09
C VAL A 29 -6.03 8.54 -0.90
N LEU A 30 -6.07 7.22 -1.04
CA LEU A 30 -7.06 6.50 -1.82
C LEU A 30 -7.63 5.38 -0.98
N THR A 31 -8.95 5.19 -1.08
CA THR A 31 -9.63 4.05 -0.48
C THR A 31 -10.35 3.31 -1.59
N LEU A 32 -9.93 2.07 -1.83
CA LEU A 32 -10.50 1.19 -2.84
C LEU A 32 -11.46 0.22 -2.17
N ARG A 33 -12.63 -0.01 -2.79
CA ARG A 33 -13.64 -0.98 -2.33
C ARG A 33 -14.25 -1.71 -3.53
N GLY A 34 -14.84 -2.88 -3.29
CA GLY A 34 -15.50 -3.69 -4.31
C GLY A 34 -14.55 -4.12 -5.44
N LYS A 35 -15.02 -4.13 -6.68
CA LYS A 35 -14.28 -4.64 -7.84
C LYS A 35 -12.89 -4.00 -8.00
N ARG A 36 -12.80 -2.67 -7.89
CA ARG A 36 -11.54 -1.93 -8.06
C ARG A 36 -10.47 -2.33 -7.04
N MET A 37 -10.88 -2.69 -5.83
CA MET A 37 -9.98 -3.18 -4.79
C MET A 37 -9.38 -4.52 -5.19
N TYR A 38 -10.21 -5.47 -5.64
CA TYR A 38 -9.75 -6.79 -6.09
C TYR A 38 -8.86 -6.69 -7.32
N ASP A 39 -9.21 -5.87 -8.30
CA ASP A 39 -8.39 -5.63 -9.49
C ASP A 39 -7.02 -5.04 -9.12
N PHE A 40 -6.98 -4.09 -8.18
CA PHE A 40 -5.72 -3.53 -7.67
C PHE A 40 -4.90 -4.57 -6.91
N LEU A 41 -5.54 -5.38 -6.06
CA LEU A 41 -4.89 -6.43 -5.29
C LEU A 41 -4.25 -7.49 -6.21
N LEU A 42 -4.97 -7.90 -7.24
CA LEU A 42 -4.48 -8.83 -8.26
C LEU A 42 -3.23 -8.27 -8.96
N ASN A 43 -3.31 -7.02 -9.45
CA ASN A 43 -2.17 -6.37 -10.07
C ASN A 43 -0.99 -6.20 -9.11
N LEU A 44 -1.25 -5.91 -7.83
CA LEU A 44 -0.21 -5.78 -6.82
C LEU A 44 0.54 -7.10 -6.62
N VAL A 45 -0.19 -8.21 -6.42
CA VAL A 45 0.39 -9.53 -6.13
C VAL A 45 1.11 -10.11 -7.33
N PHE A 46 0.50 -10.06 -8.52
CA PHE A 46 1.00 -10.76 -9.70
C PHE A 46 1.93 -9.92 -10.58
N LEU A 47 1.83 -8.58 -10.55
CA LEU A 47 2.66 -7.70 -11.40
C LEU A 47 3.66 -6.89 -10.59
N SER A 48 3.21 -6.20 -9.54
CA SER A 48 4.06 -5.20 -8.86
C SER A 48 5.06 -5.81 -7.87
N LEU A 49 4.63 -6.73 -7.02
CA LEU A 49 5.50 -7.34 -6.00
C LEU A 49 6.69 -8.11 -6.62
N PRO A 50 6.51 -8.96 -7.65
CA PRO A 50 7.62 -9.67 -8.28
C PRO A 50 8.61 -8.73 -8.97
N ARG A 51 8.14 -7.56 -9.42
CA ARG A 51 8.98 -6.53 -10.07
C ARG A 51 9.78 -5.68 -9.06
N THR A 52 9.55 -5.86 -7.77
CA THR A 52 10.29 -5.14 -6.74
C THR A 52 11.73 -5.65 -6.67
N ARG A 53 12.70 -4.74 -6.71
CA ARG A 53 14.12 -5.11 -6.58
C ARG A 53 14.40 -5.74 -5.21
N ASP A 54 15.15 -6.84 -5.19
CA ASP A 54 15.51 -7.60 -3.99
C ASP A 54 14.31 -8.10 -3.18
N PHE A 55 13.22 -8.46 -3.87
CA PHE A 55 12.01 -8.94 -3.23
C PHE A 55 12.24 -10.30 -2.56
N ARG A 56 12.21 -10.31 -1.23
CA ARG A 56 12.38 -11.52 -0.38
C ARG A 56 11.07 -12.00 0.23
N GLY A 57 9.94 -11.60 -0.36
CA GLY A 57 8.63 -11.80 0.25
C GLY A 57 8.28 -10.74 1.28
N ILE A 58 6.99 -10.69 1.62
CA ILE A 58 6.44 -9.79 2.62
C ILE A 58 6.54 -10.41 4.02
N PRO A 59 6.83 -9.61 5.07
CA PRO A 59 6.93 -10.11 6.43
C PRO A 59 5.55 -10.43 7.02
N ASP A 60 5.44 -11.55 7.74
CA ASP A 60 4.24 -11.90 8.50
C ASP A 60 4.06 -11.06 9.78
N SER A 61 5.08 -10.30 10.18
CA SER A 61 5.03 -9.41 11.35
C SER A 61 4.32 -8.08 11.08
N SER A 62 3.93 -7.79 9.83
CA SER A 62 3.30 -6.51 9.44
C SER A 62 1.80 -6.40 9.75
N PHE A 63 1.23 -7.36 10.47
CA PHE A 63 -0.10 -7.21 11.04
C PHE A 63 -0.08 -6.28 12.26
N ASP A 64 -1.10 -5.44 12.38
CA ASP A 64 -1.31 -4.63 13.58
C ASP A 64 -1.62 -5.50 14.81
N LYS A 65 -1.48 -4.95 16.03
CA LYS A 65 -1.72 -5.62 17.32
C LYS A 65 -3.13 -6.19 17.45
N GLU A 66 -4.13 -5.49 16.91
CA GLU A 66 -5.52 -5.97 16.85
C GLU A 66 -5.78 -6.93 15.67
N TYR A 67 -4.78 -7.15 14.81
CA TYR A 67 -4.79 -8.06 13.66
C TYR A 67 -5.86 -7.80 12.60
N LYS A 68 -6.53 -6.65 12.66
CA LYS A 68 -7.53 -6.20 11.67
C LYS A 68 -6.92 -5.51 10.46
N SER A 69 -5.62 -5.21 10.47
CA SER A 69 -4.97 -4.59 9.33
C SER A 69 -3.59 -5.17 9.06
N TYR A 70 -3.22 -5.14 7.78
CA TYR A 70 -1.89 -5.52 7.29
C TYR A 70 -1.30 -4.34 6.52
N SER A 71 -0.14 -3.86 6.96
CA SER A 71 0.52 -2.68 6.38
C SER A 71 1.73 -3.08 5.56
N LEU A 72 1.69 -2.79 4.26
CA LEU A 72 2.78 -3.04 3.32
C LEU A 72 3.39 -1.71 2.84
N GLY A 73 4.68 -1.52 3.09
CA GLY A 73 5.44 -0.40 2.56
C GLY A 73 6.06 -0.72 1.20
N ILE A 74 5.79 0.12 0.20
CA ILE A 74 6.43 0.09 -1.11
C ILE A 74 7.39 1.27 -1.22
N ARG A 75 8.67 0.98 -1.45
CA ARG A 75 9.73 2.01 -1.47
C ARG A 75 9.71 2.89 -2.71
N SER A 76 9.26 2.35 -3.83
CA SER A 76 9.35 3.00 -5.13
C SER A 76 8.09 2.75 -5.94
N SER A 77 7.53 3.81 -6.51
CA SER A 77 6.36 3.77 -7.38
C SER A 77 6.64 3.03 -8.69
N SER A 78 7.90 2.96 -9.12
CA SER A 78 8.37 2.28 -10.34
C SER A 78 8.05 0.78 -10.40
N VAL A 79 7.66 0.15 -9.27
CA VAL A 79 7.24 -1.26 -9.26
C VAL A 79 5.91 -1.47 -9.99
N PHE A 80 5.10 -0.42 -10.14
CA PHE A 80 3.83 -0.51 -10.85
C PHE A 80 4.04 -0.25 -12.34
N PRO A 81 3.76 -1.23 -13.23
CA PRO A 81 3.97 -1.07 -14.67
C PRO A 81 3.06 -0.02 -15.32
N LEU A 82 1.97 0.35 -14.63
CA LEU A 82 1.02 1.37 -15.06
C LEU A 82 1.53 2.81 -14.85
N ILE A 83 2.70 3.00 -14.24
CA ILE A 83 3.35 4.31 -14.12
C ILE A 83 4.42 4.37 -15.19
N GLY A 84 4.35 5.37 -16.06
CA GLY A 84 5.38 5.60 -17.08
C GLY A 84 6.74 5.86 -16.44
N PHE A 85 7.78 5.24 -17.00
CA PHE A 85 9.18 5.40 -16.56
C PHE A 85 9.67 6.85 -16.65
N ASP A 86 9.04 7.67 -17.50
CA ASP A 86 9.50 8.99 -17.90
C ASP A 86 9.03 10.14 -16.97
N THR A 87 8.34 9.81 -15.88
CA THR A 87 7.78 10.85 -14.99
C THR A 87 8.82 11.52 -14.09
N GLY A 88 10.04 10.97 -13.99
CA GLY A 88 11.14 11.49 -13.15
C GLY A 88 10.89 11.49 -11.64
N ILE A 89 9.65 11.23 -11.19
CA ILE A 89 9.22 11.31 -9.80
C ILE A 89 9.04 9.90 -9.25
N ASN A 90 10.01 9.48 -8.45
CA ASN A 90 9.93 8.25 -7.68
C ASN A 90 9.45 8.55 -6.26
N PHE A 91 8.36 7.91 -5.84
CA PHE A 91 7.80 8.11 -4.50
C PHE A 91 7.48 6.77 -3.84
N GLY A 92 7.67 6.72 -2.53
CA GLY A 92 7.20 5.61 -1.71
C GLY A 92 5.70 5.70 -1.45
N MET A 93 5.08 4.58 -1.11
CA MET A 93 3.70 4.53 -0.68
C MET A 93 3.49 3.41 0.33
N GLN A 94 2.45 3.56 1.14
CA GLN A 94 1.99 2.53 2.06
C GLN A 94 0.63 2.03 1.61
N ILE A 95 0.48 0.71 1.57
CA ILE A 95 -0.75 0.01 1.26
C ILE A 95 -1.23 -0.66 2.54
N ASN A 96 -2.44 -0.30 2.97
CA ASN A 96 -3.05 -0.87 4.16
C ASN A 96 -4.26 -1.71 3.74
N LEU A 97 -4.18 -3.02 4.01
CA LEU A 97 -5.29 -3.95 3.86
C LEU A 97 -6.03 -4.00 5.20
N VAL A 98 -7.35 -3.85 5.16
CA VAL A 98 -8.20 -3.86 6.35
C VAL A 98 -9.14 -5.05 6.25
N PHE A 99 -9.24 -5.81 7.33
CA PHE A 99 -9.97 -7.05 7.46
C PHE A 99 -10.91 -7.00 8.66
N ASN A 100 -11.90 -7.90 8.66
CA ASN A 100 -12.87 -8.01 9.74
C ASN A 100 -12.54 -9.13 10.74
N GLN A 101 -11.73 -10.12 10.34
CA GLN A 101 -11.43 -11.32 11.12
C GLN A 101 -10.12 -11.19 11.93
N GLY A 102 -9.78 -12.24 12.69
CA GLY A 102 -8.52 -12.34 13.44
C GLY A 102 -7.30 -12.71 12.59
N ARG A 103 -6.11 -12.66 13.20
CA ARG A 103 -4.80 -12.83 12.54
C ARG A 103 -4.71 -14.07 11.67
N GLU A 104 -5.06 -15.23 12.23
CA GLU A 104 -4.84 -16.52 11.57
C GLU A 104 -5.72 -16.67 10.33
N GLU A 105 -6.97 -16.24 10.42
CA GLU A 105 -7.90 -16.25 9.29
C GLU A 105 -7.45 -15.29 8.20
N ASN A 106 -7.03 -14.08 8.57
CA ASN A 106 -6.52 -13.09 7.63
C ASN A 106 -5.23 -13.55 6.95
N LYS A 107 -4.33 -14.21 7.69
CA LYS A 107 -3.11 -14.80 7.13
C LYS A 107 -3.43 -15.92 6.15
N LYS A 108 -4.33 -16.84 6.51
CA LYS A 108 -4.80 -17.91 5.62
C LYS A 108 -5.47 -17.33 4.37
N LEU A 109 -6.24 -16.25 4.50
CA LEU A 109 -6.84 -15.54 3.38
C LEU A 109 -5.76 -14.99 2.44
N LEU A 110 -4.77 -14.28 2.97
CA LEU A 110 -3.67 -13.73 2.16
C LEU A 110 -2.86 -14.83 1.49
N GLN A 111 -2.60 -15.95 2.18
CA GLN A 111 -1.96 -17.12 1.58
C GLN A 111 -2.78 -17.70 0.42
N LYS A 112 -4.10 -17.83 0.56
CA LYS A 112 -5.00 -18.26 -0.54
C LYS A 112 -5.04 -17.28 -1.71
N LEU A 113 -4.80 -15.99 -1.44
CA LEU A 113 -4.68 -14.94 -2.45
C LEU A 113 -3.27 -14.88 -3.07
N ASN A 114 -2.41 -15.87 -2.82
CA ASN A 114 -1.04 -15.97 -3.31
C ASN A 114 -0.14 -14.80 -2.90
N PHE A 115 -0.37 -14.22 -1.73
CA PHE A 115 0.57 -13.23 -1.20
C PHE A 115 1.92 -13.90 -0.90
N PRO A 116 3.03 -13.36 -1.43
CA PRO A 116 4.34 -13.98 -1.30
C PRO A 116 4.97 -13.65 0.05
N PHE A 117 4.65 -14.42 1.09
CA PHE A 117 5.26 -14.28 2.41
C PHE A 117 6.70 -14.81 2.46
N LYS A 118 7.55 -14.22 3.28
CA LYS A 118 9.00 -14.53 3.40
C LYS A 118 9.33 -15.97 3.88
N ASN A 119 8.37 -16.71 4.45
CA ASN A 119 8.61 -18.01 5.08
C ASN A 119 7.74 -19.15 4.48
N ASN A 120 7.56 -19.17 3.16
CA ASN A 120 7.13 -20.39 2.46
C ASN A 120 8.29 -20.94 1.64
#